data_AF-A0A661C539-F1
#
_entry.id   AF-A0A661C539-F1
#
_cell.length_a   1.000
_cell.length_b   1.000
_cell.length_c   1.000
_cell.angle_alpha   90.00
_cell.angle_beta   90.00
_cell.angle_gamma   90.00
#
_symmetry.space_group_name_H-M   'P 1'
#
loop_
_entity.id
_entity.type
_entity.pdbx_description
1 polymer ?
#
loop_
_entity_poly.entity_id
_entity_poly.type
_entity_poly.pdbx_seq_one_letter_code
_entity_poly.pdbx_strand_id
1 'polypeptide(L)'
;MLQEEYETYVDLFKTEGWKLFQESIVGAEEQLKNSSVDSAVTNDQWQFLRGQLTQLRNVAAFETFIKLTFEQSEKDEEDDGE
;
A
#
# COMPACT_ATOMS: atom_id res chain seq x y z
N MET A 1 2.44 13.05 18.82
CA MET A 1 2.42 13.39 17.38
C MET A 1 2.71 12.19 16.50
N LEU A 2 3.92 11.61 16.48
CA LEU A 2 4.19 10.44 15.61
C LEU A 2 3.37 9.20 16.00
N GLN A 3 3.29 8.91 17.30
CA GLN A 3 2.54 7.76 17.82
C GLN A 3 1.02 7.89 17.58
N GLU A 4 0.44 9.06 17.86
CA GLU A 4 -0.97 9.36 17.58
C GLU A 4 -1.31 9.23 16.08
N GLU A 5 -0.37 9.58 15.19
CA GLU A 5 -0.52 9.40 13.75
C GLU A 5 -0.57 7.91 13.38
N TYR A 6 0.34 7.09 13.91
CA TYR A 6 0.34 5.64 13.69
C TYR A 6 -0.91 4.96 14.24
N GLU A 7 -1.35 5.33 15.45
CA GLU A 7 -2.59 4.83 16.04
C GLU A 7 -3.80 5.16 15.15
N THR A 8 -3.84 6.37 14.59
CA THR A 8 -4.90 6.78 13.66
C THR A 8 -4.91 5.90 12.40
N TYR A 9 -3.75 5.59 11.82
CA TYR A 9 -3.68 4.68 10.69
C TYR A 9 -4.07 3.26 11.06
N VAL A 10 -3.63 2.75 12.21
CA VAL A 10 -4.00 1.42 12.70
C VAL A 10 -5.51 1.31 12.89
N ASP A 11 -6.16 2.36 13.38
CA ASP A 11 -7.62 2.40 13.50
C ASP A 11 -8.33 2.46 12.14
N LEU A 12 -7.82 3.24 11.19
CA LEU A 12 -8.29 3.21 9.80
C LEU A 12 -8.26 1.79 9.23
N PHE A 13 -7.17 1.06 9.44
CA PHE A 13 -6.99 -0.29 8.90
C PHE A 13 -7.96 -1.31 9.47
N LYS A 14 -8.51 -1.07 10.66
CA LYS A 14 -9.55 -1.93 11.27
C LYS A 14 -10.93 -1.73 10.62
N THR A 15 -11.16 -0.59 9.96
CA THR A 15 -12.47 -0.27 9.39
C THR A 15 -12.85 -1.20 8.24
N GLU A 16 -14.14 -1.49 8.10
CA GLU A 16 -14.63 -2.31 6.98
C GLU A 16 -14.42 -1.62 5.63
N GLY A 17 -14.55 -0.29 5.60
CA GLY A 17 -14.31 0.49 4.39
C GLY A 17 -12.88 0.35 3.87
N TRP A 18 -11.89 0.29 4.76
CA TRP A 18 -10.50 0.05 4.38
C TRP A 18 -10.28 -1.34 3.77
N LYS A 19 -10.88 -2.38 4.36
CA LYS A 19 -10.76 -3.76 3.82
C LYS A 19 -11.37 -3.87 2.43
N LEU A 20 -12.58 -3.32 2.23
CA LEU A 20 -13.23 -3.28 0.92
C LEU A 20 -12.40 -2.48 -0.10
N PHE A 21 -11.78 -1.39 0.34
CA PHE A 21 -10.87 -0.61 -0.49
C PHE A 21 -9.63 -1.43 -0.88
N GLN A 22 -8.99 -2.13 0.05
CA GLN A 22 -7.85 -3.01 -0.22
C GLN A 22 -8.20 -4.10 -1.24
N GLU A 23 -9.34 -4.79 -1.08
CA GLU A 23 -9.83 -5.76 -2.06
C GLU A 23 -10.02 -5.13 -3.44
N SER A 24 -10.57 -3.91 -3.50
CA SER A 24 -10.76 -3.17 -4.75
C SER A 24 -9.43 -2.81 -5.42
N ILE A 25 -8.41 -2.40 -4.65
CA ILE A 25 -7.07 -2.09 -5.16
C ILE A 25 -6.40 -3.34 -5.71
N VAL A 26 -6.46 -4.46 -4.97
CA VAL A 26 -5.89 -5.74 -5.43
C VAL A 26 -6.57 -6.22 -6.71
N GLY A 27 -7.91 -6.12 -6.77
CA GLY A 27 -8.67 -6.46 -7.98
C GLY A 27 -8.32 -5.56 -9.17
N ALA A 28 -8.14 -4.26 -8.94
CA ALA A 28 -7.72 -3.32 -9.98
C ALA A 28 -6.29 -3.60 -10.48
N GLU A 29 -5.36 -3.95 -9.58
CA GLU A 29 -4.00 -4.35 -9.98
C GLU A 29 -4.03 -5.59 -10.87
N GLU A 30 -4.78 -6.63 -10.47
CA GLU A 30 -4.89 -7.87 -11.23
C GLU A 30 -5.52 -7.63 -12.61
N GLN A 31 -6.61 -6.86 -12.67
CA GLN A 31 -7.26 -6.50 -13.92
C GLN A 31 -6.32 -5.72 -14.85
N LEU A 32 -5.59 -4.75 -14.30
CA LEU A 32 -4.65 -3.95 -15.07
C LEU A 32 -3.51 -4.81 -15.60
N LYS A 33 -2.94 -5.68 -14.76
CA LYS A 33 -1.87 -6.61 -15.15
C LYS A 33 -2.31 -7.53 -16.29
N ASN A 34 -3.53 -8.09 -16.21
CA ASN A 34 -4.05 -9.01 -17.22
C ASN A 34 -4.36 -8.28 -18.53
N SER A 35 -5.02 -7.13 -18.47
CA SER A 35 -5.39 -6.35 -19.67
C SER A 35 -4.20 -5.65 -20.34
N SER A 36 -3.11 -5.39 -19.61
CA SER A 36 -1.92 -4.72 -20.15
C SER A 36 -1.24 -5.51 -21.27
N VAL A 37 -1.35 -6.84 -21.25
CA VAL A 37 -0.75 -7.72 -22.28
C VAL A 37 -1.32 -7.42 -23.67
N ASP A 38 -2.64 -7.19 -23.74
CA ASP A 38 -3.34 -6.97 -25.00
C ASP A 38 -3.48 -5.48 -25.35
N SER A 39 -3.50 -4.60 -24.35
CA SER A 39 -3.79 -3.16 -24.54
C SER A 39 -2.56 -2.28 -24.72
N ALA A 40 -1.37 -2.69 -24.26
CA ALA A 40 -0.13 -1.94 -24.45
C ALA A 40 0.58 -2.33 -25.76
N VAL A 41 0.10 -1.76 -26.86
CA VAL A 41 0.61 -2.04 -28.21
C VAL A 41 1.96 -1.34 -28.49
N THR A 42 2.29 -0.33 -27.69
CA THR A 42 3.54 0.45 -27.80
C THR A 42 4.32 0.43 -26.48
N ASN A 43 5.62 0.69 -26.56
CA ASN A 43 6.48 0.77 -25.38
C ASN A 43 6.04 1.89 -24.41
N ASP A 44 5.62 3.04 -24.93
CA ASP A 44 5.19 4.16 -24.09
C ASP A 44 3.94 3.81 -23.28
N GLN A 45 2.97 3.13 -23.91
CA GLN A 45 1.80 2.58 -23.21
C GLN A 45 2.22 1.58 -22.14
N TRP A 46 3.20 0.73 -22.45
CA TRP A 46 3.71 -0.25 -21.49
C TRP A 46 4.34 0.42 -20.26
N GLN A 47 5.17 1.45 -20.45
CA GLN A 47 5.76 2.20 -19.33
C GLN A 47 4.71 2.96 -18.52
N PHE A 48 3.68 3.50 -19.19
CA PHE A 48 2.58 4.17 -18.52
C PHE A 48 1.78 3.21 -17.62
N LEU A 49 1.38 2.04 -18.14
CA LEU A 49 0.66 1.03 -17.38
C LEU A 49 1.52 0.44 -16.25
N ARG A 50 2.82 0.26 -16.49
CA ARG A 50 3.78 -0.12 -15.45
C ARG A 50 3.79 0.90 -14.31
N GLY A 51 3.76 2.20 -14.61
CA GLY A 51 3.68 3.26 -13.60
C GLY A 51 2.40 3.16 -12.76
N GLN A 52 1.26 2.91 -13.39
CA GLN A 52 -0.01 2.70 -12.68
C GLN A 52 0.02 1.45 -11.80
N LEU A 53 0.57 0.33 -12.28
CA LEU A 53 0.77 -0.88 -11.48
C LEU A 53 1.65 -0.61 -10.25
N THR A 54 2.71 0.17 -10.41
CA THR A 54 3.56 0.58 -9.27
C THR A 54 2.76 1.40 -8.25
N GLN A 55 1.91 2.32 -8.69
CA GLN A 55 1.07 3.10 -7.78
C GLN A 55 0.08 2.21 -7.01
N LEU A 56 -0.62 1.30 -7.69
CA LEU A 56 -1.55 0.36 -7.06
C LEU A 56 -0.84 -0.51 -6.01
N ARG A 57 0.35 -1.03 -6.33
CA ARG A 57 1.17 -1.82 -5.39
C ARG A 57 1.57 -1.01 -4.16
N ASN A 58 1.95 0.25 -4.33
CA ASN A 58 2.32 1.09 -3.20
C ASN A 58 1.13 1.33 -2.27
N VAL A 59 -0.07 1.52 -2.82
CA VAL A 59 -1.30 1.66 -2.03
C VAL A 59 -1.67 0.35 -1.34
N ALA A 60 -1.56 -0.78 -2.04
CA ALA A 60 -1.80 -2.10 -1.45
C ALA A 60 -0.82 -2.40 -0.30
N ALA A 61 0.44 -2.01 -0.45
CA ALA A 61 1.48 -2.21 0.56
C ALA A 61 1.44 -1.19 1.71
N PHE A 62 0.60 -0.14 1.63
CA PHE A 62 0.62 0.97 2.58
C PHE A 62 0.40 0.53 4.03
N GLU A 63 -0.61 -0.31 4.27
CA GLU A 63 -0.90 -0.82 5.61
C GLU A 63 0.28 -1.60 6.19
N THR A 64 0.86 -2.50 5.41
CA THR A 64 2.03 -3.29 5.82
C THR A 64 3.22 -2.39 6.11
N PHE A 65 3.48 -1.41 5.26
CA PHE A 65 4.57 -0.45 5.45
C PHE A 65 4.41 0.35 6.74
N ILE A 66 3.21 0.86 7.02
CA ILE A 66 2.92 1.62 8.24
C ILE A 66 3.09 0.74 9.48
N LYS A 67 2.55 -0.49 9.48
CA LYS A 67 2.69 -1.43 10.61
C LYS A 67 4.16 -1.76 10.91
N LEU A 68 4.94 -2.08 9.88
CA LEU A 68 6.38 -2.37 10.03
C LEU A 68 7.17 -1.17 10.58
N THR A 69 6.84 0.03 10.10
CA THR A 69 7.52 1.26 10.55
C THR A 69 7.16 1.56 12.00
N PHE A 70 5.90 1.35 12.39
CA PHE A 70 5.45 1.55 13.77
C PHE A 70 6.10 0.54 14.73
N GLU A 71 6.10 -0.75 14.38
CA GLU A 71 6.76 -1.80 15.17
C GLU A 71 8.27 -1.56 15.32
N GLN A 72 8.92 -0.96 14.32
CA GLN A 72 10.33 -0.58 14.43
C GLN A 72 10.52 0.61 15.37
N SER A 73 9.66 1.64 15.29
CA SER A 73 9.76 2.79 16.19
C SER A 73 9.54 2.42 17.65
N GLU A 74 8.62 1.49 17.95
CA GLU A 74 8.41 1.04 19.34
C GLU A 74 9.64 0.31 19.88
N LYS A 75 10.32 -0.50 19.06
CA LYS A 75 11.57 -1.18 19.47
C LYS A 75 12.71 -0.20 19.72
N ASP A 76 12.85 0.81 18.87
CA ASP A 76 13.91 1.81 19.01
C ASP A 76 13.69 2.67 20.28
N GLU A 77 12.44 2.95 20.66
CA GLU A 77 12.10 3.65 21.90
C GLU A 77 12.33 2.80 23.17
N GLU A 78 12.14 1.48 23.10
CA GLU A 78 12.44 0.55 24.20
C GLU A 78 13.96 0.41 24.44
N ASP A 79 14.78 0.37 23.38
CA ASP A 79 16.24 0.23 23.46
C ASP A 79 16.96 1.52 23.95
N ASP A 80 16.42 2.71 23.65
CA ASP A 80 16.98 4.00 24.12
C ASP A 80 16.56 4.34 25.58
N GLY A 81 15.68 3.54 26.19
CA GLY A 81 15.17 3.70 27.55
C GLY A 81 15.91 2.92 28.65
N GLU A 82 16.87 2.06 28.29
CA GLU A 82 17.79 1.33 29.20
C GLU A 82 19.14 2.06 29.40
#